data_AF-A0A353QXA2-F1
#
_entry.id   AF-A0A353QXA2-F1
#
_cell.length_a   1.000
_cell.length_b   1.000
_cell.length_c   1.000
_cell.angle_alpha   90.00
_cell.angle_beta   90.00
_cell.angle_gamma   90.00
#
_symmetry.space_group_name_H-M   'P 1'
#
loop_
_entity.id
_entity.type
_entity.pdbx_description
1 polymer ?
#
loop_
_entity_poly.entity_id
_entity_poly.type
_entity_poly.pdbx_seq_one_letter_code
_entity_poly.pdbx_strand_id
1 'polypeptide(L)'
;MNGLIGFKPVFFANFKTNTNSSLQKEFNNSSLLNNPISDTVSFGKSKRNYSDATKLLMRTMRKLAESLNLPDFYTGKRFGLNHKEKVSIEHLLPHSQRSQAVSKGLRSVNSLENFVPVGNKTNSDRGSIPLKKWYKAHPDYLKNGIEALKEYEKVSNPIINGKEWVKSLKRLLNQELGYVAFAGRKNTNGLNMVQKDQRLSLVA
;
A
#
# COMPACT_ATOMS: atom_id res chain seq x y z
N MET A 1 -33.47 -25.01 -33.67
CA MET A 1 -32.05 -25.39 -33.86
C MET A 1 -31.33 -24.22 -34.50
N ASN A 2 -30.23 -23.78 -33.89
CA ASN A 2 -29.21 -22.78 -34.31
C ASN A 2 -28.71 -22.14 -33.01
N GLY A 3 -27.48 -22.26 -32.53
CA GLY A 3 -26.26 -22.92 -32.97
C GLY A 3 -25.23 -22.52 -31.92
N LEU A 4 -24.61 -23.51 -31.27
CA LEU A 4 -23.57 -23.31 -30.26
C LEU A 4 -22.40 -22.52 -30.86
N ILE A 5 -22.09 -21.35 -30.29
CA ILE A 5 -20.81 -20.69 -30.53
C ILE A 5 -19.88 -21.06 -29.38
N GLY A 6 -18.96 -21.97 -29.70
CA GLY A 6 -17.97 -22.53 -28.79
C GLY A 6 -16.97 -21.49 -28.30
N PHE A 7 -16.71 -21.53 -27.00
CA PHE A 7 -15.55 -20.93 -26.38
C PHE A 7 -14.29 -21.65 -26.87
N LYS A 8 -13.37 -20.91 -27.51
CA LYS A 8 -12.00 -21.39 -27.77
C LYS A 8 -11.16 -21.21 -26.50
N PRO A 9 -10.59 -22.28 -25.90
CA PRO A 9 -9.60 -22.12 -24.85
C PRO A 9 -8.27 -21.67 -25.46
N VAL A 10 -7.71 -20.56 -24.96
CA VAL A 10 -6.34 -20.15 -25.26
C VAL A 10 -5.40 -21.05 -24.45
N PHE A 11 -4.59 -21.83 -25.16
CA PHE A 11 -3.55 -22.68 -24.62
C PHE A 11 -2.49 -21.83 -23.91
N PHE A 12 -2.24 -22.10 -22.62
CA PHE A 12 -1.00 -21.67 -21.97
C PHE A 12 0.12 -22.61 -22.41
N ALA A 13 0.98 -22.12 -23.30
CA ALA A 13 2.22 -22.79 -23.64
C ALA A 13 3.17 -22.77 -22.43
N ASN A 14 3.70 -23.95 -22.10
CA ASN A 14 4.75 -24.16 -21.10
C ASN A 14 6.01 -23.35 -21.45
N PHE A 15 6.34 -22.34 -20.63
CA PHE A 15 7.68 -21.77 -20.64
C PHE A 15 8.59 -22.59 -19.72
N LYS A 16 9.38 -23.47 -20.34
CA LYS A 16 10.59 -24.03 -19.74
C LYS A 16 11.53 -22.88 -19.38
N THR A 17 11.94 -22.81 -18.12
CA THR A 17 12.97 -21.87 -17.66
C THR A 17 14.33 -22.34 -18.17
N ASN A 18 14.89 -21.61 -19.13
CA ASN A 18 16.32 -21.69 -19.45
C ASN A 18 16.98 -20.38 -18.98
N THR A 19 17.86 -20.52 -18.01
CA THR A 19 18.68 -19.45 -17.44
C THR A 19 19.73 -19.02 -18.45
N ASN A 20 19.61 -17.81 -19.01
CA ASN A 20 20.73 -16.91 -19.29
C ASN A 20 20.23 -15.54 -19.79
N SER A 21 20.49 -14.51 -18.97
CA SER A 21 20.84 -13.13 -19.33
C SER A 21 20.26 -12.49 -20.61
N SER A 22 19.10 -11.83 -20.51
CA SER A 22 18.73 -10.75 -21.47
C SER A 22 17.63 -9.77 -21.02
N LEU A 23 17.24 -9.73 -19.73
CA LEU A 23 16.18 -8.84 -19.21
C LEU A 23 16.49 -7.31 -19.31
N GLN A 24 17.69 -6.91 -19.72
CA GLN A 24 18.04 -5.50 -19.92
C GLN A 24 17.74 -4.96 -21.33
N LYS A 25 17.55 -5.81 -22.35
CA LYS A 25 17.35 -5.33 -23.72
C LYS A 25 15.88 -5.14 -24.12
N GLU A 26 14.95 -5.85 -23.49
CA GLU A 26 13.52 -5.79 -23.88
C GLU A 26 12.75 -4.60 -23.28
N PHE A 27 13.27 -3.95 -22.22
CA PHE A 27 12.63 -2.74 -21.68
C PHE A 27 12.83 -1.48 -22.53
N ASN A 28 13.79 -1.49 -23.46
CA ASN A 28 14.12 -0.32 -24.29
C ASN A 28 13.24 -0.19 -25.55
N ASN A 29 12.39 -1.18 -25.87
CA ASN A 29 11.57 -1.17 -27.09
C ASN A 29 10.08 -0.89 -26.85
N SER A 30 9.68 -0.47 -25.64
CA SER A 30 8.34 0.09 -25.45
C SER A 30 8.36 1.56 -25.85
N SER A 31 7.63 1.92 -26.91
CA SER A 31 7.44 3.28 -27.42
C SER A 31 6.69 4.23 -26.47
N LEU A 32 6.64 3.90 -25.17
CA LEU A 32 6.06 4.69 -24.09
C LEU A 32 7.07 5.65 -23.42
N LEU A 33 8.34 5.65 -23.85
CA LEU A 33 9.43 6.43 -23.26
C LEU A 33 9.90 7.65 -24.09
N ASN A 34 9.25 7.96 -25.22
CA ASN A 34 9.68 9.05 -26.11
C ASN A 34 9.25 10.47 -25.69
N ASN A 35 8.60 10.64 -24.54
CA ASN A 35 8.46 11.97 -23.96
C ASN A 35 9.52 12.16 -22.87
N PRO A 36 10.39 13.18 -22.97
CA PRO A 36 11.21 13.59 -21.83
C PRO A 36 10.25 14.13 -20.76
N ILE A 37 9.83 13.26 -19.84
CA ILE A 37 8.94 13.61 -18.74
C ILE A 37 9.75 14.45 -17.76
N SER A 38 9.65 15.77 -17.90
CA SER A 38 10.17 16.78 -16.99
C SER A 38 9.29 16.97 -15.74
N ASP A 39 8.59 15.92 -15.30
CA ASP A 39 7.91 15.91 -14.00
C ASP A 39 8.98 15.84 -12.91
N THR A 40 9.46 17.01 -12.52
CA THR A 40 10.17 17.22 -11.27
C THR A 40 9.28 16.71 -10.14
N VAL A 41 9.55 15.47 -9.73
CA VAL A 41 8.87 14.82 -8.63
C VAL A 41 9.19 15.61 -7.37
N SER A 42 8.29 16.49 -6.95
CA SER A 42 8.43 17.20 -5.69
C SER A 42 8.17 16.21 -4.55
N PHE A 43 9.22 15.56 -4.10
CA PHE A 43 9.28 15.03 -2.74
C PHE A 43 9.38 16.25 -1.84
N GLY A 44 8.33 16.58 -1.07
CA GLY A 44 8.37 17.73 -0.15
C GLY A 44 9.66 17.66 0.68
N LYS A 45 10.37 18.80 0.80
CA LYS A 45 11.72 19.03 1.40
C LYS A 45 12.22 17.95 2.37
N SER A 46 12.50 16.76 1.86
CA SER A 46 12.90 15.62 2.65
C SER A 46 14.34 15.31 2.27
N LYS A 47 15.26 15.50 3.22
CA LYS A 47 16.67 15.07 3.08
C LYS A 47 16.84 13.53 3.04
N ARG A 48 15.75 12.77 2.88
CA ARG A 48 15.77 11.31 2.91
C ARG A 48 16.25 10.78 1.56
N ASN A 49 17.29 9.95 1.62
CA ASN A 49 17.82 9.25 0.45
C ASN A 49 17.02 7.96 0.24
N TYR A 50 16.10 7.97 -0.72
CA TYR A 50 15.40 6.76 -1.16
C TYR A 50 16.19 6.05 -2.26
N SER A 51 16.20 4.72 -2.23
CA SER A 51 16.70 3.94 -3.37
C SER A 51 15.80 4.13 -4.59
N ASP A 52 16.33 3.91 -5.79
CA ASP A 52 15.54 4.08 -7.02
C ASP A 52 14.37 3.11 -7.10
N ALA A 53 14.52 1.89 -6.57
CA ALA A 53 13.42 0.95 -6.40
C ALA A 53 12.30 1.52 -5.51
N THR A 54 12.65 2.19 -4.40
CA THR A 54 11.66 2.83 -3.52
C THR A 54 10.96 3.99 -4.22
N LYS A 55 11.72 4.82 -4.95
CA LYS A 55 11.14 5.92 -5.74
C LYS A 55 10.18 5.40 -6.80
N LEU A 56 10.54 4.34 -7.52
CA LEU A 56 9.69 3.70 -8.52
C LEU A 56 8.40 3.16 -7.89
N LEU A 57 8.52 2.49 -6.74
CA LEU A 57 7.37 1.97 -6.00
C LEU A 57 6.40 3.08 -5.59
N MET A 58 6.90 4.14 -4.95
CA MET A 58 6.09 5.28 -4.52
C MET A 58 5.43 6.00 -5.71
N ARG A 59 6.16 6.18 -6.82
CA ARG A 59 5.62 6.76 -8.07
C ARG A 59 4.52 5.89 -8.65
N THR A 60 4.72 4.56 -8.67
CA THR A 60 3.74 3.60 -9.17
C THR A 60 2.47 3.64 -8.32
N MET A 61 2.60 3.63 -6.99
CA MET A 61 1.45 3.72 -6.09
C MET A 61 0.68 5.03 -6.28
N ARG A 62 1.37 6.16 -6.45
CA ARG A 62 0.74 7.46 -6.73
C ARG A 62 -0.08 7.40 -8.03
N LYS A 63 0.56 6.94 -9.12
CA LYS A 63 -0.11 6.84 -10.43
C LYS A 63 -1.31 5.91 -10.39
N LEU A 64 -1.21 4.77 -9.69
CA LEU A 64 -2.34 3.85 -9.51
C LEU A 64 -3.47 4.47 -8.70
N ALA A 65 -3.15 5.23 -7.65
CA ALA A 65 -4.15 5.90 -6.84
C ALA A 65 -4.97 6.90 -7.67
N GLU A 66 -4.29 7.69 -8.50
CA GLU A 66 -4.92 8.67 -9.40
C GLU A 66 -5.67 8.00 -10.56
N SER A 67 -5.07 7.00 -11.22
CA SER A 67 -5.66 6.38 -12.42
C SER A 67 -6.85 5.47 -12.11
N LEU A 68 -6.83 4.80 -10.96
CA LEU A 68 -7.92 3.92 -10.52
C LEU A 68 -8.92 4.63 -9.61
N ASN A 69 -8.77 5.95 -9.41
CA ASN A 69 -9.62 6.74 -8.54
C ASN A 69 -9.77 6.13 -7.14
N LEU A 70 -8.63 5.68 -6.57
CA LEU A 70 -8.59 5.01 -5.28
C LEU A 70 -8.94 6.01 -4.15
N PRO A 71 -9.54 5.53 -3.04
CA PRO A 71 -9.78 6.36 -1.87
C PRO A 71 -8.48 6.68 -1.13
N ASP A 72 -8.41 7.89 -0.57
CA ASP A 72 -7.49 8.28 0.49
C ASP A 72 -7.68 7.35 1.70
N PHE A 73 -6.57 6.82 2.18
CA PHE A 73 -6.60 5.83 3.26
C PHE A 73 -7.25 6.33 4.56
N TYR A 74 -7.11 7.62 4.91
CA TYR A 74 -7.67 8.18 6.13
C TYR A 74 -9.02 8.86 5.89
N THR A 75 -9.13 9.66 4.83
CA THR A 75 -10.31 10.52 4.63
C THR A 75 -11.40 9.87 3.77
N GLY A 76 -11.09 8.77 3.06
CA GLY A 76 -12.00 8.10 2.14
C GLY A 76 -12.28 8.88 0.84
N LYS A 77 -11.82 10.13 0.73
CA LYS A 77 -11.98 10.96 -0.47
C LYS A 77 -11.21 10.34 -1.63
N ARG A 78 -11.82 10.29 -2.82
CA ARG A 78 -11.22 9.59 -3.97
C ARG A 78 -10.27 10.49 -4.76
N PHE A 79 -9.12 9.94 -5.14
CA PHE A 79 -8.10 10.60 -5.97
C PHE A 79 -8.51 10.58 -7.46
N GLY A 80 -9.39 11.49 -7.86
CA GLY A 80 -9.79 11.64 -9.27
C GLY A 80 -9.01 12.73 -9.99
N LEU A 81 -9.13 12.76 -11.33
CA LEU A 81 -8.54 13.78 -12.21
C LEU A 81 -8.89 15.24 -11.82
N ASN A 82 -10.01 15.44 -11.11
CA ASN A 82 -10.47 16.76 -10.66
C ASN A 82 -10.13 17.06 -9.18
N HIS A 83 -9.42 16.17 -8.49
CA HIS A 83 -9.08 16.40 -7.09
C HIS A 83 -7.96 17.45 -6.99
N LYS A 84 -8.28 18.60 -6.38
CA LYS A 84 -7.30 19.68 -6.14
C LYS A 84 -6.11 19.26 -5.26
N GLU A 85 -6.25 18.17 -4.51
CA GLU A 85 -5.22 17.70 -3.59
C GLU A 85 -4.32 16.66 -4.27
N LYS A 86 -3.01 16.94 -4.29
CA LYS A 86 -2.02 16.01 -4.83
C LYS A 86 -1.87 14.77 -3.96
N VAL A 87 -1.78 13.61 -4.58
CA VAL A 87 -1.55 12.33 -3.90
C VAL A 87 -0.14 12.26 -3.31
N SER A 88 -0.07 11.88 -2.05
CA SER A 88 1.12 11.56 -1.29
C SER A 88 1.19 10.08 -0.97
N ILE A 89 2.39 9.59 -0.67
CA ILE A 89 2.57 8.24 -0.14
C ILE A 89 2.97 8.38 1.33
N GLU A 90 2.10 7.90 2.20
CA GLU A 90 2.32 7.93 3.64
C GLU A 90 2.99 6.66 4.14
N HIS A 91 3.87 6.82 5.12
CA HIS A 91 4.47 5.73 5.87
C HIS A 91 3.65 5.51 7.16
N LEU A 92 2.96 4.38 7.27
CA LEU A 92 2.16 4.06 8.46
C LEU A 92 3.02 4.01 9.72
N LEU A 93 4.18 3.38 9.64
CA LEU A 93 5.28 3.51 10.60
C LEU A 93 6.19 4.67 10.15
N PRO A 94 6.23 5.81 10.87
CA PRO A 94 7.02 6.95 10.46
C PRO A 94 8.52 6.66 10.54
N HIS A 95 9.32 7.37 9.73
CA HIS A 95 10.78 7.19 9.69
C HIS A 95 11.48 7.42 11.04
N SER A 96 10.91 8.23 11.93
CA SER A 96 11.42 8.42 13.30
C SER A 96 11.43 7.11 14.11
N GLN A 97 10.62 6.12 13.72
CA GLN A 97 10.50 4.81 14.35
C GLN A 97 11.16 3.70 13.52
N ARG A 98 12.11 4.04 12.65
CA ARG A 98 12.74 3.05 11.75
C ARG A 98 13.39 1.85 12.42
N SER A 99 13.86 2.01 13.65
CA SER A 99 14.41 0.91 14.45
C SER A 99 13.37 -0.16 14.80
N GLN A 100 12.08 0.17 14.74
CA GLN A 100 10.98 -0.75 15.03
C GLN A 100 10.48 -1.49 13.77
N ALA A 101 11.00 -1.19 12.58
CA ALA A 101 10.47 -1.78 11.34
C ALA A 101 10.50 -3.33 11.37
N VAL A 102 11.62 -3.90 11.80
CA VAL A 102 11.80 -5.37 11.86
C VAL A 102 10.87 -6.01 12.89
N SER A 103 10.73 -5.42 14.07
CA SER A 103 9.82 -5.94 15.11
C SER A 103 8.34 -5.83 14.72
N LYS A 104 8.01 -4.94 13.77
CA LYS A 104 6.69 -4.78 13.15
C LYS A 104 6.52 -5.63 11.88
N GLY A 105 7.44 -6.57 11.63
CA GLY A 105 7.36 -7.50 10.51
C GLY A 105 7.56 -6.84 9.14
N LEU A 106 8.23 -5.68 9.10
CA LEU A 106 8.63 -4.99 7.87
C LEU A 106 10.09 -5.30 7.57
N ARG A 107 10.44 -5.46 6.29
CA ARG A 107 11.85 -5.53 5.89
C ARG A 107 12.58 -4.21 6.19
N SER A 108 11.89 -3.09 5.98
CA SER A 108 12.37 -1.74 6.30
C SER A 108 11.18 -0.78 6.39
N VAL A 109 11.40 0.45 6.86
CA VAL A 109 10.37 1.51 6.79
C VAL A 109 9.96 1.89 5.36
N ASN A 110 10.80 1.57 4.37
CA ASN A 110 10.57 1.88 2.96
C ASN A 110 9.88 0.74 2.19
N SER A 111 9.39 -0.27 2.90
CA SER A 111 8.73 -1.39 2.25
C SER A 111 7.30 -1.04 1.84
N LEU A 112 6.81 -1.70 0.78
CA LEU A 112 5.45 -1.54 0.25
C LEU A 112 4.37 -1.71 1.33
N GLU A 113 4.54 -2.68 2.23
CA GLU A 113 3.62 -2.98 3.32
C GLU A 113 3.50 -1.86 4.37
N ASN A 114 4.34 -0.83 4.30
CA ASN A 114 4.26 0.36 5.14
C ASN A 114 3.62 1.57 4.41
N PHE A 115 3.27 1.43 3.13
CA PHE A 115 2.84 2.54 2.29
C PHE A 115 1.33 2.53 2.06
N VAL A 116 0.73 3.71 2.15
CA VAL A 116 -0.66 3.97 1.75
C VAL A 116 -0.77 5.30 0.99
N PRO A 117 -1.66 5.42 -0.01
CA PRO A 117 -1.91 6.69 -0.67
C PRO A 117 -2.83 7.57 0.20
N VAL A 118 -2.44 8.82 0.38
CA VAL A 118 -3.18 9.85 1.14
C VAL A 118 -3.05 11.19 0.43
N GLY A 119 -3.91 12.14 0.72
CA GLY A 119 -3.75 13.52 0.31
C GLY A 119 -2.53 14.18 0.95
N ASN A 120 -1.84 15.06 0.22
CA ASN A 120 -0.67 15.78 0.73
C ASN A 120 -0.95 16.57 2.02
N LYS A 121 -2.14 17.18 2.17
CA LYS A 121 -2.53 17.90 3.39
C LYS A 121 -2.68 16.91 4.53
N THR A 122 -3.43 15.83 4.34
CA THR A 122 -3.61 14.78 5.36
C THR A 122 -2.26 14.20 5.81
N ASN A 123 -1.35 13.94 4.87
CA ASN A 123 0.00 13.46 5.18
C ASN A 123 0.79 14.47 6.03
N SER A 124 0.75 15.75 5.65
CA SER A 124 1.43 16.81 6.38
C SER A 124 0.87 17.02 7.78
N ASP A 125 -0.45 16.97 7.92
CA ASP A 125 -1.17 17.10 9.20
C ASP A 125 -0.83 15.94 10.16
N ARG A 126 -0.71 14.72 9.62
CA ARG A 126 -0.29 13.55 10.41
C ARG A 126 1.17 13.64 10.83
N GLY A 127 2.05 14.04 9.92
CA GLY A 127 3.49 14.18 10.17
C GLY A 127 4.10 12.91 10.77
N SER A 128 4.66 13.01 11.99
CA SER A 128 5.28 11.87 12.69
C SER A 128 4.41 11.28 13.80
N ILE A 129 3.11 11.61 13.84
CA ILE A 129 2.20 11.13 14.88
C ILE A 129 2.00 9.61 14.74
N PRO A 130 2.22 8.83 15.82
CA PRO A 130 1.98 7.39 15.81
C PRO A 130 0.53 7.07 15.45
N LEU A 131 0.32 6.00 14.68
CA LEU A 131 -0.97 5.66 14.10
C LEU A 131 -2.09 5.54 15.16
N LYS A 132 -1.80 4.91 16.31
CA LYS A 132 -2.74 4.79 17.43
C LYS A 132 -3.20 6.16 17.97
N LYS A 133 -2.29 7.13 18.06
CA LYS A 133 -2.64 8.50 18.50
C LYS A 133 -3.44 9.23 17.41
N TRP A 134 -3.10 9.01 16.15
CA TRP A 134 -3.79 9.61 15.01
C TRP A 134 -5.28 9.21 14.95
N TYR A 135 -5.59 7.92 15.09
CA TYR A 135 -6.98 7.44 15.12
C TYR A 135 -7.74 7.83 16.39
N LYS A 136 -7.06 8.00 17.53
CA LYS A 136 -7.72 8.51 18.75
C LYS A 136 -8.25 9.93 18.55
N ALA A 137 -7.53 10.76 17.78
CA ALA A 137 -7.97 12.11 17.44
C ALA A 137 -8.98 12.15 16.29
N HIS A 138 -8.98 11.12 15.43
CA HIS A 138 -9.83 11.04 14.23
C HIS A 138 -10.51 9.66 14.13
N PRO A 139 -11.50 9.36 14.98
CA PRO A 139 -12.11 8.03 15.05
C PRO A 139 -12.75 7.60 13.72
N ASP A 140 -13.34 8.53 12.96
CA ASP A 140 -13.99 8.25 11.68
C ASP A 140 -13.02 7.70 10.62
N TYR A 141 -11.73 8.05 10.71
CA TYR A 141 -10.72 7.60 9.74
C TYR A 141 -10.50 6.10 9.79
N LEU A 142 -10.79 5.44 10.92
CA LEU A 142 -10.65 3.99 11.03
C LEU A 142 -11.58 3.28 10.05
N LYS A 143 -12.84 3.73 9.95
CA LYS A 143 -13.83 3.17 9.03
C LYS A 143 -13.40 3.38 7.58
N ASN A 144 -12.94 4.59 7.24
CA ASN A 144 -12.45 4.92 5.90
C ASN A 144 -11.26 4.04 5.51
N GLY A 145 -10.32 3.81 6.43
CA GLY A 145 -9.18 2.92 6.20
C GLY A 145 -9.62 1.49 5.89
N ILE A 146 -10.63 0.96 6.59
CA ILE A 146 -11.17 -0.38 6.32
C ILE A 146 -11.77 -0.45 4.91
N GLU A 147 -12.53 0.58 4.50
CA GLU A 147 -13.14 0.66 3.17
C GLU A 147 -12.08 0.81 2.07
N ALA A 148 -11.06 1.63 2.31
CA ALA A 148 -9.95 1.82 1.38
C ALA A 148 -9.19 0.52 1.11
N LEU A 149 -8.91 -0.28 2.15
CA LEU A 149 -8.24 -1.58 1.98
C LEU A 149 -9.02 -2.54 1.08
N LYS A 150 -10.36 -2.52 1.09
CA LYS A 150 -11.18 -3.37 0.20
C LYS A 150 -11.03 -2.98 -1.27
N GLU A 151 -10.86 -1.70 -1.55
CA GLU A 151 -10.60 -1.21 -2.90
C GLU A 151 -9.16 -1.51 -3.33
N TYR A 152 -8.20 -1.37 -2.41
CA TYR A 152 -6.79 -1.67 -2.67
C TYR A 152 -6.56 -3.15 -3.01
N GLU A 153 -7.34 -4.07 -2.44
CA GLU A 153 -7.28 -5.51 -2.78
C GLU A 153 -7.56 -5.81 -4.26
N LYS A 154 -8.30 -4.92 -4.93
CA LYS A 154 -8.66 -5.05 -6.35
C LYS A 154 -7.56 -4.57 -7.29
N VAL A 155 -6.53 -3.89 -6.78
CA VAL A 155 -5.41 -3.40 -7.58
C VAL A 155 -4.62 -4.59 -8.14
N SER A 156 -4.48 -4.64 -9.46
CA SER A 156 -3.65 -5.62 -10.15
C SER A 156 -2.67 -4.91 -11.07
N ASN A 157 -1.40 -4.84 -10.66
CA ASN A 157 -0.33 -4.23 -11.41
C ASN A 157 0.94 -5.11 -11.33
N PRO A 158 1.81 -5.15 -12.36
CA PRO A 158 3.03 -5.96 -12.34
C PRO A 158 3.99 -5.68 -11.17
N ILE A 159 3.96 -4.48 -10.60
CA ILE A 159 4.79 -4.07 -9.46
C ILE A 159 4.04 -4.23 -8.13
N ILE A 160 2.73 -3.96 -8.12
CA ILE A 160 1.90 -3.99 -6.90
C ILE A 160 0.75 -4.98 -7.09
N ASN A 161 0.84 -6.10 -6.38
CA ASN A 161 -0.26 -7.03 -6.22
C ASN A 161 -1.12 -6.59 -5.02
N GLY A 162 -2.35 -6.13 -5.29
CA GLY A 162 -3.24 -5.57 -4.27
C GLY A 162 -3.58 -6.53 -3.13
N LYS A 163 -3.77 -7.82 -3.43
CA LYS A 163 -4.10 -8.84 -2.42
C LYS A 163 -2.96 -9.03 -1.42
N GLU A 164 -1.73 -9.24 -1.89
CA GLU A 164 -0.58 -9.43 -1.00
C GLU A 164 -0.18 -8.13 -0.27
N TRP A 165 -0.32 -6.99 -0.96
CA TRP A 165 -0.12 -5.68 -0.35
C TRP A 165 -1.08 -5.44 0.82
N VAL A 166 -2.38 -5.61 0.60
CA VAL A 166 -3.40 -5.39 1.66
C VAL A 166 -3.28 -6.39 2.79
N LYS A 167 -2.99 -7.67 2.49
CA LYS A 167 -2.71 -8.68 3.52
C LYS A 167 -1.57 -8.23 4.45
N SER A 168 -0.50 -7.70 3.89
CA SER A 168 0.66 -7.22 4.65
C SER A 168 0.35 -5.93 5.42
N LEU A 169 -0.39 -4.99 4.80
CA LEU A 169 -0.87 -3.77 5.46
C LEU A 169 -1.75 -4.08 6.67
N LYS A 170 -2.73 -4.98 6.53
CA LYS A 170 -3.63 -5.39 7.63
C LYS A 170 -2.84 -5.95 8.80
N ARG A 171 -1.77 -6.71 8.55
CA ARG A 171 -0.88 -7.23 9.59
C ARG A 171 -0.21 -6.08 10.37
N LEU A 172 0.40 -5.13 9.66
CA LEU A 172 1.03 -3.96 10.28
C LEU A 172 0.02 -3.13 11.09
N LEU A 173 -1.15 -2.82 10.50
CA LEU A 173 -2.20 -2.02 11.13
C LEU A 173 -2.70 -2.64 12.44
N ASN A 174 -2.95 -3.95 12.45
CA ASN A 174 -3.40 -4.65 13.66
C ASN A 174 -2.31 -4.65 14.76
N GLN A 175 -1.03 -4.74 14.39
CA GLN A 175 0.09 -4.63 15.34
C GLN A 175 0.24 -3.20 15.90
N GLU A 176 -0.01 -2.17 15.10
CA GLU A 176 0.05 -0.77 15.53
C GLU A 176 -1.10 -0.37 16.46
N LEU A 177 -2.30 -0.93 16.24
CA LEU A 177 -3.49 -0.57 17.00
C LEU A 177 -3.79 -1.51 18.17
N GLY A 178 -3.13 -2.67 18.24
CA GLY A 178 -3.40 -3.68 19.28
C GLY A 178 -4.79 -4.30 19.20
N TYR A 179 -5.49 -4.12 18.08
CA TYR A 179 -6.85 -4.60 17.82
C TYR A 179 -6.89 -5.35 16.49
N VAL A 180 -7.74 -6.38 16.38
CA VAL A 180 -8.12 -7.03 15.11
C VAL A 180 -9.13 -6.14 14.35
N ALA A 181 -8.83 -4.85 14.20
CA ALA A 181 -9.74 -3.89 13.58
C ALA A 181 -9.81 -4.07 12.05
N PHE A 182 -8.74 -4.59 11.44
CA PHE A 182 -8.59 -4.68 9.99
C PHE A 182 -8.50 -6.12 9.44
N ALA A 183 -8.34 -7.11 10.31
CA ALA A 183 -8.46 -8.51 9.90
C ALA A 183 -9.92 -8.96 10.08
N GLY A 184 -10.67 -9.06 8.98
CA GLY A 184 -11.95 -9.76 8.99
C GLY A 184 -11.78 -11.13 9.64
N ARG A 185 -12.71 -11.50 10.54
CA ARG A 185 -12.65 -12.71 11.38
C ARG A 185 -12.05 -13.92 10.63
N LYS A 186 -10.80 -14.27 10.94
CA LYS A 186 -10.18 -15.61 10.97
C LYS A 186 -8.66 -15.46 11.04
N ASN A 187 -8.12 -15.38 12.25
CA ASN A 187 -6.78 -15.91 12.57
C ASN A 187 -6.63 -15.94 14.10
N THR A 188 -7.34 -16.88 14.71
CA THR A 188 -7.21 -17.25 16.13
C THR A 188 -5.96 -18.08 16.43
N ASN A 189 -5.13 -18.40 15.43
CA ASN A 189 -4.00 -19.32 15.64
C ASN A 189 -2.66 -18.62 15.95
N GLY A 190 -2.64 -17.29 16.14
CA GLY A 190 -1.42 -16.55 16.49
C GLY A 190 -1.55 -15.58 17.68
N LEU A 191 -2.73 -15.50 18.32
CA LEU A 191 -3.03 -14.54 19.39
C LEU A 191 -2.76 -15.06 20.81
N ASN A 192 -2.43 -16.34 20.97
CA ASN A 192 -2.31 -16.98 22.29
C ASN A 192 -1.08 -16.56 23.12
N MET A 193 -0.14 -15.76 22.58
CA MET A 193 1.02 -15.30 23.35
C MET A 193 0.94 -13.86 23.86
N VAL A 194 0.04 -13.02 23.35
CA VAL A 194 0.00 -11.58 23.74
C VAL A 194 -1.19 -11.24 24.64
N GLN A 195 -2.22 -12.09 24.69
CA GLN A 195 -3.45 -11.79 25.45
C GLN A 195 -3.38 -12.08 26.95
N LYS A 196 -2.32 -12.73 27.47
CA LYS A 196 -2.22 -12.95 28.92
C LYS A 196 -1.85 -11.70 29.71
N ASP A 197 -1.19 -10.71 29.08
CA ASP A 197 -0.72 -9.51 29.79
C ASP A 197 -1.67 -8.30 29.73
N GLN A 198 -2.80 -8.39 29.03
CA GLN A 198 -3.76 -7.27 28.93
C GLN A 198 -5.02 -7.42 29.80
N ARG A 199 -5.09 -8.43 30.67
CA ARG A 199 -6.18 -8.51 31.67
C ARG A 199 -6.02 -7.54 32.86
N LEU A 200 -4.96 -6.74 32.91
CA LEU A 200 -4.73 -5.73 33.94
C LEU A 200 -4.59 -4.33 33.30
N SER A 201 -5.71 -3.64 33.06
CA SER A 201 -5.82 -2.16 33.02
C SER A 201 -7.20 -1.65 32.57
N LEU A 202 -8.26 -2.45 32.75
CA LEU A 202 -9.65 -2.01 32.52
C LEU A 202 -10.45 -2.12 33.82
N VAL A 203 -9.92 -1.55 34.92
CA VAL A 203 -10.66 -1.02 36.08
C VAL A 203 -9.78 0.04 36.74
N ALA A 204 -10.41 1.16 37.15
CA ALA A 204 -9.91 2.38 37.80
C ALA A 204 -9.69 3.58 36.87
#